data_AF-A0A971X8J7-F1
#
_entry.id   AF-A0A971X8J7-F1
#
_cell.length_a   1.000
_cell.length_b   1.000
_cell.length_c   1.000
_cell.angle_alpha   90.00
_cell.angle_beta   90.00
_cell.angle_gamma   90.00
#
_symmetry.space_group_name_H-M   'P 1'
#
loop_
_entity.id
_entity.type
_entity.pdbx_description
1 polymer ?
#
loop_
_entity_poly.entity_id
_entity_poly.type
_entity_poly.pdbx_seq_one_letter_code
_entity_poly.pdbx_strand_id
1 'polypeptide(L)'
;MKRVLYEFRGKNGQVIILKNNTVCIGRKGWFGVIYQFLTKGKRQFPVTDILDIVLKEPKITRGYIKFKIMDNYNDCGKERGYSTSVVWLTREKMFEEAQKAISIINKLKYKYAV
;
A
#
# COMPACT_ATOMS: atom_id res chain seq x y z
N MET A 1 -17.62 -2.40 -12.73
CA MET A 1 -17.07 -2.54 -11.35
C MET A 1 -15.69 -3.18 -11.40
N LYS A 2 -14.63 -2.51 -10.89
CA LYS A 2 -13.33 -3.18 -10.72
C LYS A 2 -13.47 -4.24 -9.62
N ARG A 3 -13.30 -5.53 -9.96
CA ARG A 3 -13.41 -6.62 -8.99
C ARG A 3 -12.20 -6.59 -8.04
N VAL A 4 -12.46 -6.64 -6.74
CA VAL A 4 -11.43 -6.78 -5.70
C VAL A 4 -10.82 -8.18 -5.79
N LEU A 5 -9.48 -8.26 -5.79
CA LEU A 5 -8.74 -9.52 -5.71
C LEU A 5 -8.44 -9.88 -4.26
N TYR A 6 -8.00 -8.89 -3.49
CA TYR A 6 -7.68 -9.06 -2.07
C TYR A 6 -7.83 -7.72 -1.36
N GLU A 7 -8.26 -7.72 -0.11
CA GLU A 7 -8.22 -6.53 0.74
C GLU A 7 -7.97 -6.89 2.19
N PHE A 8 -7.31 -5.98 2.91
CA PHE A 8 -7.21 -6.05 4.36
C PHE A 8 -7.22 -4.65 4.99
N ARG A 9 -7.59 -4.59 6.27
CA ARG A 9 -7.70 -3.36 7.04
C ARG A 9 -6.67 -3.34 8.16
N GLY A 10 -5.81 -2.33 8.15
CA GLY A 10 -4.98 -1.95 9.29
C GLY A 10 -5.66 -0.90 10.16
N LYS A 11 -4.91 -0.37 11.13
CA LYS A 11 -5.42 0.59 12.12
C LYS A 11 -5.77 1.95 11.53
N ASN A 12 -4.93 2.47 10.63
CA ASN A 12 -5.09 3.80 10.04
C ASN A 12 -5.47 3.75 8.55
N GLY A 13 -5.71 2.57 7.99
CA GLY A 13 -5.98 2.43 6.57
C GLY A 13 -6.23 1.00 6.14
N GLN A 14 -6.36 0.82 4.84
CA GLN A 14 -6.65 -0.45 4.20
C GLN A 14 -5.84 -0.53 2.91
N VAL A 15 -5.45 -1.75 2.56
CA VAL A 15 -4.83 -2.06 1.27
C VAL A 15 -5.84 -2.89 0.49
N ILE A 16 -6.14 -2.46 -0.73
CA ILE A 16 -7.02 -3.17 -1.66
C ILE A 16 -6.21 -3.46 -2.92
N ILE A 17 -6.15 -4.72 -3.32
CA ILE A 17 -5.56 -5.17 -4.57
C ILE A 17 -6.71 -5.49 -5.53
N LEU A 18 -6.72 -4.85 -6.68
CA LEU A 18 -7.75 -5.02 -7.70
C LEU A 18 -7.29 -6.02 -8.78
N LYS A 19 -8.23 -6.69 -9.45
CA LYS A 19 -7.93 -7.66 -10.52
C LYS A 19 -7.20 -7.07 -11.73
N ASN A 20 -7.22 -5.74 -11.91
CA ASN A 20 -6.48 -5.02 -12.93
C ASN A 20 -5.06 -4.60 -12.47
N ASN A 21 -4.49 -5.32 -11.50
CA ASN A 21 -3.14 -5.09 -10.95
C ASN A 21 -2.93 -3.69 -10.35
N THR A 22 -4.00 -3.06 -9.87
CA THR A 22 -3.92 -1.79 -9.16
C THR A 22 -3.93 -2.05 -7.66
N VAL A 23 -3.00 -1.42 -6.93
CA VAL A 23 -3.02 -1.36 -5.47
C VAL A 23 -3.59 -0.02 -5.05
N CYS A 24 -4.58 -0.08 -4.18
CA CYS A 24 -5.26 1.08 -3.60
C CYS A 24 -4.99 1.10 -2.10
N ILE A 25 -4.33 2.14 -1.61
CA ILE A 25 -4.16 2.40 -0.19
C ILE A 25 -5.17 3.47 0.21
N GLY A 26 -6.21 3.06 0.91
CA GLY A 26 -7.25 3.94 1.42
C GLY A 26 -7.11 4.16 2.91
N ARG A 27 -7.55 5.31 3.43
CA ARG A 27 -7.78 5.51 4.86
C ARG A 27 -9.30 5.57 5.09
N LYS A 28 -9.82 4.70 5.95
CA LYS A 28 -11.24 4.69 6.37
C LYS A 28 -11.31 4.83 7.89
N GLY A 29 -12.25 5.64 8.39
CA GLY A 29 -12.50 5.88 9.83
C GLY A 29 -12.11 7.30 10.30
N TRP A 30 -12.59 7.71 11.49
CA TRP A 30 -12.43 9.05 12.06
C TRP A 30 -10.96 9.48 12.21
N PHE A 31 -10.10 8.56 12.63
CA PHE A 31 -8.65 8.77 12.65
C PHE A 31 -8.05 8.90 11.23
N GLY A 32 -8.62 8.23 10.25
CA GLY A 32 -8.18 8.29 8.85
C GLY A 32 -8.34 9.68 8.23
N VAL A 33 -9.39 10.42 8.61
CA VAL A 33 -9.70 11.77 8.13
C VAL A 33 -8.65 12.79 8.58
N ILE A 34 -8.23 12.73 9.85
CA ILE A 34 -7.21 13.65 10.41
C ILE A 34 -5.87 13.45 9.70
N TYR A 35 -5.46 12.20 9.45
CA TYR A 35 -4.23 11.93 8.71
C TYR A 35 -4.35 12.15 7.19
N GLN A 36 -5.57 12.26 6.65
CA GLN A 36 -5.81 12.47 5.21
C GLN A 36 -5.35 13.84 4.74
N PHE A 37 -5.41 14.85 5.61
CA PHE A 37 -4.91 16.20 5.36
C PHE A 37 -3.37 16.29 5.39
N LEU A 38 -2.72 15.46 6.21
CA LEU A 38 -1.25 15.44 6.34
C LEU A 38 -0.56 14.56 5.29
N THR A 39 -1.23 13.51 4.82
CA THR A 39 -0.68 12.59 3.81
C THR A 39 -1.68 12.45 2.65
N LYS A 40 -1.41 13.14 1.54
CA LYS A 40 -2.18 13.22 0.27
C LYS A 40 -3.09 12.01 -0.06
N GLY A 41 -4.24 11.92 0.61
CA GLY A 41 -5.42 11.16 0.18
C GLY A 41 -5.28 9.66 -0.12
N LYS A 42 -6.41 9.07 -0.54
CA LYS A 42 -6.51 7.70 -1.07
C LYS A 42 -5.57 7.57 -2.27
N ARG A 43 -4.61 6.64 -2.20
CA ARG A 43 -3.62 6.46 -3.24
C ARG A 43 -3.92 5.23 -4.08
N GLN A 44 -3.83 5.35 -5.40
CA GLN A 44 -3.98 4.23 -6.33
C GLN A 44 -2.77 4.23 -7.25
N PHE A 45 -2.14 3.09 -7.43
CA PHE A 45 -0.97 2.92 -8.29
C PHE A 45 -0.92 1.47 -8.80
N PRO A 46 -0.39 1.23 -10.00
CA PRO A 46 -0.16 -0.13 -10.49
C PRO A 46 0.90 -0.84 -9.62
N VAL A 47 0.85 -2.17 -9.59
CA VAL A 47 1.86 -2.99 -8.86
C VAL A 47 3.29 -2.77 -9.36
N THR A 48 3.45 -2.37 -10.63
CA THR A 48 4.75 -2.09 -11.25
C THR A 48 5.43 -0.87 -10.67
N ASP A 49 4.67 0.11 -10.18
CA ASP A 49 5.22 1.34 -9.58
C ASP A 49 5.73 1.13 -8.16
N ILE A 50 5.49 -0.04 -7.57
CA ILE A 50 5.97 -0.38 -6.23
C ILE A 50 7.46 -0.73 -6.33
N LEU A 51 8.31 0.13 -5.78
CA LEU A 51 9.75 -0.07 -5.74
C LEU A 51 10.15 -1.05 -4.65
N ASP A 52 9.57 -0.88 -3.47
CA ASP A 52 9.90 -1.68 -2.29
C ASP A 52 8.69 -1.79 -1.33
N ILE A 53 8.63 -2.90 -0.59
CA ILE A 53 7.62 -3.14 0.45
C ILE A 53 8.32 -3.61 1.72
N VAL A 54 8.22 -2.80 2.77
CA VAL A 54 8.75 -3.13 4.10
C VAL A 54 7.61 -3.55 5.01
N LEU A 55 7.75 -4.71 5.65
CA LEU A 55 6.81 -5.22 6.64
C LEU A 55 7.49 -5.34 8.01
N LYS A 56 6.92 -4.69 9.02
CA LYS A 56 7.34 -4.79 10.41
C LYS A 56 6.24 -5.45 11.25
N GLU A 57 6.64 -6.45 12.02
CA GLU A 57 5.75 -7.21 12.90
C GLU A 57 5.29 -6.40 14.13
N PRO A 58 4.01 -6.49 14.52
CA PRO A 58 3.54 -5.94 15.78
C PRO A 58 3.95 -6.82 16.96
N LYS A 59 5.05 -6.46 17.63
CA LYS A 59 5.48 -7.05 18.92
C LYS A 59 5.17 -6.07 20.06
N ILE A 60 6.22 -5.59 20.75
CA ILE A 60 6.13 -4.57 21.81
C ILE A 60 5.64 -3.22 21.23
N THR A 61 5.97 -2.94 19.96
CA THR A 61 5.54 -1.73 19.25
C THR A 61 4.59 -2.06 18.11
N ARG A 62 3.88 -1.04 17.60
CA ARG A 62 3.01 -1.21 16.42
C ARG A 62 3.82 -1.66 15.22
N GLY A 63 3.31 -2.67 14.53
CA GLY A 63 3.81 -3.10 13.23
C GLY A 63 3.32 -2.17 12.12
N TYR A 64 3.87 -2.33 10.93
CA TYR A 64 3.41 -1.59 9.75
C TYR A 64 3.74 -2.32 8.45
N ILE A 65 2.99 -2.01 7.41
CA ILE A 65 3.41 -2.21 6.03
C ILE A 65 3.69 -0.84 5.40
N LYS A 66 4.84 -0.69 4.76
CA LYS A 66 5.28 0.53 4.09
C LYS A 66 5.56 0.23 2.62
N PHE A 67 4.96 1.00 1.74
CA PHE A 67 5.15 0.92 0.29
C PHE A 67 6.00 2.11 -0.15
N LYS A 68 7.10 1.85 -0.86
CA LYS A 68 7.85 2.86 -1.61
C LYS A 68 7.36 2.82 -3.06
N ILE A 69 6.84 3.93 -3.56
CA ILE A 69 6.13 4.01 -4.84
C ILE A 69 6.83 5.05 -5.71
N MET A 70 7.06 4.72 -6.98
CA MET A 70 7.58 5.67 -7.96
C MET A 70 6.56 6.77 -8.21
N ASP A 71 6.99 8.03 -8.17
CA ASP A 71 6.13 9.15 -8.56
C ASP A 71 6.26 9.36 -10.07
N ASN A 72 5.20 9.05 -10.82
CA ASN A 72 5.12 9.30 -12.27
C ASN A 72 4.81 10.77 -12.61
N TYR A 73 5.20 11.73 -11.77
CA TYR A 73 5.06 13.15 -12.13
C TYR A 73 6.13 13.51 -13.16
N ASN A 74 5.71 13.59 -14.42
CA ASN A 74 6.42 14.23 -15.52
C ASN A 74 6.48 15.75 -15.29
N ASP A 75 7.14 16.22 -14.23
CA ASP A 75 7.55 17.61 -14.15
C ASP A 75 8.88 17.74 -14.91
N CYS A 76 8.86 18.47 -16.02
CA CYS A 76 10.01 18.76 -16.87
C CYS A 76 11.23 19.15 -16.02
N GLY A 77 12.18 18.23 -15.84
CA GLY A 77 13.51 18.51 -15.29
C GLY A 77 13.73 18.23 -13.79
N LYS A 78 12.81 17.60 -13.05
CA LYS A 78 13.09 17.14 -11.67
C LYS A 78 13.39 15.64 -11.63
N GLU A 79 14.37 15.26 -10.81
CA GLU A 79 14.73 13.86 -10.54
C GLU A 79 13.50 13.00 -10.23
N ARG A 80 13.51 11.74 -10.67
CA ARG A 80 12.44 10.77 -10.40
C ARG A 80 12.21 10.67 -8.89
N GLY A 81 11.13 11.29 -8.42
CA GLY A 81 10.73 11.26 -7.02
C GLY A 81 10.16 9.90 -6.64
N TYR A 82 10.24 9.59 -5.35
CA TYR A 82 9.46 8.52 -4.77
C TYR A 82 8.71 9.04 -3.56
N SER A 83 7.69 8.29 -3.22
CA SER A 83 6.82 8.62 -2.10
C SER A 83 6.46 7.35 -1.35
N THR A 84 6.04 7.53 -0.11
CA THR A 84 5.81 6.40 0.79
C THR A 84 4.39 6.38 1.31
N SER A 85 3.83 5.19 1.44
CA SER A 85 2.51 4.98 2.04
C SER A 85 2.59 3.92 3.12
N VAL A 86 2.10 4.24 4.31
CA VAL A 86 2.22 3.39 5.51
C VAL A 86 0.83 3.04 6.04
N VAL A 87 0.63 1.74 6.32
CA VAL A 87 -0.54 1.21 7.03
C VAL A 87 -0.06 0.52 8.31
N TRP A 88 -0.56 0.98 9.45
CA TRP A 88 -0.22 0.45 10.77
C TRP A 88 -0.96 -0.85 11.06
N LEU A 89 -0.25 -1.79 11.67
CA LEU A 89 -0.72 -3.12 12.02
C LEU A 89 -0.62 -3.24 13.55
N THR A 90 -1.70 -3.65 14.20
CA THR A 90 -1.76 -3.71 15.67
C THR A 90 -2.02 -5.09 16.24
N ARG A 91 -2.34 -6.06 15.39
CA ARG A 91 -2.64 -7.44 15.78
C ARG A 91 -1.94 -8.38 14.80
N GLU A 92 -1.60 -9.57 15.26
CA GLU A 92 -0.96 -10.62 14.47
C GLU A 92 -1.74 -10.94 13.18
N LYS A 93 -3.08 -11.07 13.28
CA LYS A 93 -3.94 -11.27 12.10
C LYS A 93 -3.73 -10.21 10.99
N MET A 94 -3.52 -8.93 11.35
CA MET A 94 -3.28 -7.87 10.36
C MET A 94 -1.90 -8.04 9.69
N PHE A 95 -0.93 -8.60 10.40
CA PHE A 95 0.39 -8.90 9.88
C PHE A 95 0.34 -10.08 8.90
N GLU A 96 -0.37 -11.16 9.23
CA GLU A 96 -0.60 -12.27 8.31
C GLU A 96 -1.33 -11.83 7.03
N GLU A 97 -2.34 -10.97 7.17
CA GLU A 97 -3.04 -10.39 6.02
C GLU A 97 -2.12 -9.52 5.16
N ALA A 98 -1.23 -8.75 5.79
CA ALA A 98 -0.22 -7.98 5.09
C ALA A 98 0.81 -8.87 4.37
N GLN A 99 1.23 -9.99 4.96
CA GLN A 99 2.09 -10.98 4.30
C GLN A 99 1.40 -11.58 3.06
N LYS A 100 0.11 -11.94 3.17
CA LYS A 100 -0.68 -12.42 2.03
C LYS A 100 -0.77 -11.37 0.93
N ALA A 101 -0.99 -10.09 1.28
CA ALA A 101 -0.99 -9.00 0.32
C ALA A 101 0.35 -8.88 -0.44
N ILE A 102 1.48 -8.96 0.28
CA ILE A 102 2.83 -8.93 -0.33
C ILE A 102 3.02 -10.09 -1.30
N SER A 103 2.64 -11.30 -0.90
CA SER A 103 2.73 -12.49 -1.77
C SER A 103 1.95 -12.29 -3.07
N ILE A 104 0.72 -11.75 -2.99
CA ILE A 104 -0.10 -11.47 -4.16
C ILE A 104 0.54 -10.40 -5.03
N ILE A 105 1.01 -9.29 -4.45
CA ILE A 105 1.67 -8.20 -5.19
C ILE A 105 2.91 -8.73 -5.92
N ASN A 106 3.75 -9.53 -5.27
CA ASN A 106 4.94 -10.09 -5.89
C ASN A 106 4.60 -11.04 -7.05
N LYS A 107 3.58 -11.89 -6.89
CA LYS A 107 3.07 -12.73 -8.00
C LYS A 107 2.60 -11.89 -9.19
N LEU A 108 1.89 -10.79 -8.91
CA LEU A 108 1.45 -9.88 -9.96
C LEU A 108 2.64 -9.18 -10.62
N LYS A 109 3.61 -8.67 -9.86
CA LYS A 109 4.82 -8.03 -10.43
C LYS A 109 5.59 -8.98 -11.35
N TYR A 110 5.78 -10.24 -10.94
CA TYR A 110 6.49 -11.24 -11.74
C TYR A 110 5.77 -11.52 -13.08
N LYS A 111 4.44 -11.60 -13.07
CA LYS A 111 3.64 -11.85 -14.28
C LYS A 111 3.80 -10.78 -15.36
N TYR A 112 4.12 -9.53 -14.99
CA TYR A 112 4.27 -8.39 -15.92
C TYR A 112 5.72 -7.89 -16.03
N ALA A 113 6.69 -8.64 -15.48
CA ALA A 113 8.11 -8.38 -15.67
C ALA A 113 8.70 -9.13 -16.89
N VAL A 114 7.84 -9.88 -17.60
CA VAL A 114 8.10 -10.59 -18.86
C VAL A 114 7.36 -9.85 -19.97
#